data_AF-A0A6A7MYG9-F1
#
_entry.id   AF-A0A6A7MYG9-F1
#
_cell.length_a   1.000
_cell.length_b   1.000
_cell.length_c   1.000
_cell.angle_alpha   90.00
_cell.angle_beta   90.00
_cell.angle_gamma   90.00
#
_symmetry.space_group_name_H-M   'P 1'
#
loop_
_entity.id
_entity.type
_entity.pdbx_description
1 polymer ?
#
loop_
_entity_poly.entity_id
_entity_poly.type
_entity_poly.pdbx_seq_one_letter_code
_entity_poly.pdbx_strand_id
1 'polypeptide(L)' 'MKQFFGYAVGINFFSFILGAMYFGGDALNGKEKDGHFFLASHGKFTQVSESVFSYSKLHAMSVLVSIGLLVIFHYFGKTE' A
#
# COMPACT_ATOMS: atom_id res chain seq x y z
N MET A 1 -13.48 -6.68 18.42
CA MET A 1 -12.98 -7.16 17.10
C MET A 1 -12.89 -6.05 16.06
N LYS A 2 -13.97 -5.33 15.75
CA LYS A 2 -13.98 -4.21 14.78
C LYS A 2 -12.92 -3.12 15.08
N GLN A 3 -12.78 -2.73 16.35
CA GLN A 3 -11.80 -1.72 16.79
C GLN A 3 -10.34 -2.16 16.57
N PHE A 4 -10.02 -3.40 16.97
CA PHE A 4 -8.70 -4.00 16.74
C PHE A 4 -8.36 -4.08 15.25
N PHE A 5 -9.32 -4.53 14.43
CA PHE A 5 -9.14 -4.57 12.98
C PHE A 5 -8.88 -3.16 12.41
N GLY A 6 -9.63 -2.15 12.85
CA GLY A 6 -9.40 -0.76 12.49
C GLY A 6 -7.97 -0.29 12.81
N TYR A 7 -7.45 -0.61 14.00
CA TYR A 7 -6.06 -0.30 14.35
C TYR A 7 -5.04 -1.01 13.45
N ALA A 8 -5.28 -2.29 13.13
CA ALA A 8 -4.41 -3.03 12.22
C ALA A 8 -4.37 -2.41 10.82
N VAL A 9 -5.53 -2.00 10.28
CA VAL A 9 -5.61 -1.28 8.99
C VAL A 9 -4.85 0.05 9.07
N GLY A 10 -5.02 0.80 10.16
CA GLY A 10 -4.31 2.06 10.39
C GLY A 10 -2.79 1.88 10.40
N ILE A 11 -2.28 0.92 11.18
CA ILE A 11 -0.85 0.62 11.25
C ILE A 11 -0.31 0.20 9.89
N ASN A 12 -1.01 -0.67 9.16
CA ASN A 12 -0.62 -1.09 7.80
C ASN A 12 -0.54 0.12 6.85
N PHE A 13 -1.55 1.00 6.86
CA PHE A 13 -1.58 2.20 6.02
C PHE A 13 -0.43 3.17 6.34
N PHE A 14 -0.17 3.47 7.61
CA PHE A 14 0.94 4.35 7.99
C PHE A 14 2.31 3.72 7.69
N SER A 15 2.44 2.40 7.84
CA SER A 15 3.67 1.69 7.47
C SER A 15 3.94 1.78 5.97
N PHE A 16 2.89 1.67 5.15
CA PHE A 16 2.98 1.89 3.70
C PHE A 16 3.41 3.32 3.37
N ILE A 17 2.81 4.34 4.00
CA ILE A 17 3.19 5.75 3.79
C ILE A 17 4.68 5.97 4.10
N LEU A 18 5.14 5.50 5.27
CA LEU A 18 6.53 5.66 5.66
C LEU A 18 7.48 4.93 4.71
N GLY A 19 7.12 3.72 4.27
CA GLY A 19 7.87 2.98 3.27
C GLY A 19 7.94 3.71 1.93
N ALA A 20 6.82 4.26 1.46
CA ALA A 20 6.77 5.02 0.21
C ALA A 20 7.60 6.30 0.28
N MET A 21 7.60 7.01 1.42
CA MET A 21 8.50 8.15 1.64
C MET A 21 9.97 7.73 1.64
N TYR A 22 10.31 6.64 2.32
CA TYR A 22 11.67 6.14 2.44
C TYR A 22 12.26 5.68 1.10
N PHE A 23 11.51 4.91 0.30
CA PHE A 23 11.96 4.43 -1.00
C PHE A 23 11.75 5.42 -2.14
N GLY A 24 11.14 6.58 -1.88
CA GLY A 24 10.92 7.64 -2.86
C GLY A 24 9.75 7.39 -3.84
N GLY A 25 8.74 6.62 -3.40
CA GLY A 25 7.49 6.37 -4.11
C GLY A 25 6.89 5.00 -3.81
N ASP A 26 5.86 4.63 -4.57
CA ASP A 26 5.29 3.29 -4.54
C ASP A 26 5.23 2.64 -5.93
N ALA A 27 5.08 1.32 -5.94
CA ALA A 27 5.09 0.52 -7.16
C ALA A 27 3.76 0.51 -7.91
N LEU A 28 2.63 0.91 -7.30
CA LEU A 28 1.35 1.02 -8.02
C LEU A 28 1.31 2.25 -8.92
N ASN A 29 1.98 3.32 -8.51
CA ASN A 29 2.22 4.50 -9.33
C ASN A 29 3.51 4.39 -10.18
N GLY A 30 4.31 3.37 -9.89
CA GLY A 30 5.58 3.10 -10.54
C GLY A 30 5.47 2.41 -11.91
N LYS A 31 6.61 1.96 -12.42
CA LYS A 31 6.69 1.18 -13.66
C LYS A 31 7.87 0.22 -13.65
N GLU A 32 7.72 -0.85 -14.42
CA GLU A 32 8.80 -1.73 -14.83
C GLU A 32 9.11 -1.46 -16.30
N LYS A 33 10.39 -1.31 -16.65
CA LYS A 33 10.81 -1.11 -18.03
C LYS A 33 12.19 -1.72 -18.24
N ASP A 34 12.30 -2.62 -19.22
CA ASP A 34 13.57 -3.22 -19.65
C ASP A 34 14.37 -3.87 -18.50
N GLY A 35 13.68 -4.51 -17.54
CA GLY A 35 14.29 -5.12 -16.36
C GLY A 35 14.69 -4.14 -15.26
N HIS A 36 14.32 -2.87 -15.40
CA HIS A 36 14.49 -1.84 -14.38
C HIS A 36 13.15 -1.51 -13.71
N PHE A 37 13.19 -1.36 -12.39
CA PHE A 37 12.01 -1.14 -11.56
C PHE A 37 12.04 0.25 -10.97
N PHE A 38 10.94 0.99 -11.11
CA PHE A 38 10.84 2.37 -10.68
C PHE A 38 9.61 2.57 -9.81
N LEU A 39 9.81 3.05 -8.59
CA LEU A 39 8.71 3.59 -7.78
C LEU A 39 8.40 5.02 -8.24
N ALA A 40 7.17 5.48 -8.03
CA ALA A 40 6.80 6.85 -8.35
C ALA A 40 6.19 7.60 -7.17
N SER A 41 6.48 8.89 -7.08
CA SER A 41 5.82 9.84 -6.18
C SER A 41 5.68 11.18 -6.89
N HIS A 42 4.44 11.64 -7.09
CA HIS A 42 4.13 12.95 -7.67
C HIS A 42 4.91 13.25 -8.97
N GLY A 43 5.02 12.26 -9.86
CA GLY A 43 5.71 12.37 -11.15
C GLY A 43 7.23 12.18 -11.09
N LYS A 44 7.84 12.06 -9.91
CA LYS A 44 9.25 11.66 -9.75
C LYS A 44 9.35 10.14 -9.73
N PHE A 45 10.36 9.60 -10.42
CA PHE A 45 10.66 8.17 -10.45
C PHE A 45 11.95 7.88 -9.69
N THR A 46 11.92 6.86 -8.83
CA THR A 46 13.09 6.36 -8.09
C THR A 46 13.35 4.93 -8.52
N GLN A 47 14.53 4.68 -9.10
CA GLN A 47 14.92 3.33 -9.49
C GLN A 47 15.29 2.51 -8.25
N VAL A 48 14.79 1.28 -8.17
CA VAL A 48 15.00 0.36 -7.04
C VAL A 48 15.30 -1.05 -7.55
N SER A 49 15.65 -1.96 -6.65
CA SER A 49 15.72 -3.38 -6.97
C SER A 49 14.33 -3.98 -7.21
N GLU A 50 14.29 -5.10 -7.93
CA GLU A 50 13.07 -5.91 -8.12
C GLU A 50 12.41 -6.30 -6.78
N SER A 51 13.22 -6.63 -5.77
CA SER A 51 12.73 -7.01 -4.44
C SER A 51 12.01 -5.86 -3.74
N VAL A 52 12.54 -4.65 -3.81
CA VAL A 52 11.90 -3.45 -3.24
C VAL A 52 10.63 -3.10 -4.00
N PHE A 53 10.65 -3.22 -5.34
CA PHE A 53 9.46 -2.98 -6.16
C PHE A 53 8.34 -3.98 -5.84
N SER A 54 8.67 -5.27 -5.76
CA SER A 54 7.72 -6.34 -5.42
C SER A 54 7.16 -6.16 -4.01
N TYR A 55 8.01 -5.86 -3.03
CA TYR A 55 7.57 -5.51 -1.67
C TYR A 55 6.60 -4.33 -1.68
N SER A 56 6.98 -3.23 -2.35
CA SER A 56 6.15 -2.01 -2.43
C SER A 56 4.80 -2.32 -3.06
N LYS A 57 4.77 -3.10 -4.15
CA LYS A 57 3.54 -3.51 -4.85
C LYS A 57 2.63 -4.34 -3.93
N LEU A 58 3.19 -5.32 -3.23
CA LEU A 58 2.43 -6.16 -2.30
C LEU A 58 1.89 -5.35 -1.12
N HIS A 59 2.69 -4.46 -0.53
CA HIS A 59 2.27 -3.60 0.58
C HIS A 59 1.18 -2.62 0.16
N ALA A 60 1.31 -2.00 -1.02
CA ALA A 60 0.27 -1.12 -1.55
C ALA A 60 -1.05 -1.87 -1.80
N MET A 61 -0.99 -3.07 -2.37
CA MET A 61 -2.17 -3.92 -2.56
C MET A 61 -2.79 -4.37 -1.22
N SER A 62 -1.98 -4.71 -0.22
CA SER A 62 -2.47 -5.09 1.10
C SER A 62 -3.24 -3.95 1.77
N VAL A 63 -2.78 -2.70 1.59
CA VAL A 63 -3.48 -1.50 2.05
C VAL A 63 -4.85 -1.36 1.37
N LEU A 64 -4.91 -1.46 0.05
CA LEU A 64 -6.18 -1.35 -0.70
C LEU A 64 -7.19 -2.41 -0.25
N VAL A 65 -6.75 -3.67 -0.12
CA VAL A 65 -7.59 -4.77 0.35
C VAL A 65 -8.05 -4.54 1.79
N SER A 66 -7.15 -4.15 2.68
CA SER A 66 -7.45 -3.92 4.09
C SER A 66 -8.48 -2.81 4.29
N ILE A 67 -8.35 -1.69 3.56
CA ILE A 67 -9.32 -0.59 3.57
C ILE A 67 -10.66 -1.05 3.01
N GLY A 68 -10.67 -1.79 1.88
CA GLY A 68 -11.89 -2.33 1.30
C GLY A 68 -12.66 -3.23 2.27
N LEU A 69 -11.96 -4.16 2.93
CA LEU A 69 -12.55 -5.03 3.95
C LEU A 69 -13.08 -4.23 5.14
N LEU A 70 -12.38 -3.18 5.58
CA LEU A 70 -12.86 -2.31 6.66
C LEU A 70 -14.18 -1.63 6.28
N VAL A 71 -14.30 -1.11 5.07
CA VAL A 71 -15.53 -0.49 4.56
C VAL A 71 -16.67 -1.51 4.50
N ILE A 72 -16.41 -2.70 3.95
CA ILE A 72 -17.38 -3.81 3.88
C ILE A 72 -17.87 -4.17 5.28
N PHE A 73 -16.97 -4.46 6.23
CA PHE A 73 -17.35 -4.84 7.59
C PHE A 73 -18.06 -3.71 8.35
N HIS A 74 -17.72 -2.45 8.07
CA HIS A 74 -18.43 -1.32 8.64
C HIS A 74 -19.85 -1.19 8.09
N TYR A 75 -20.05 -1.39 6.79
CA TYR A 75 -21.35 -1.30 6.14
C TYR A 75 -22.29 -2.43 6.57
N PHE A 76 -21.84 -3.69 6.44
CA PHE A 76 -22.64 -4.85 6.86
C PHE A 76 -22.74 -5.01 8.38
N GLY A 77 -21.83 -4.37 9.13
CA GLY A 77 -21.88 -4.37 10.57
C GLY A 77 -22.90 -3.41 11.19
N LYS A 78 -23.65 -2.65 10.37
CA LYS A 78 -24.71 -1.71 10.77
C LYS A 78 -26.13 -2.23 10.53
N THR A 79 -26.29 -3.38 9.87
CA THR A 79 -27.59 -3.93 9.46
C THR A 79 -28.21 -4.89 10.47
N GLU A 80 -27.62 -5.01 11.66
CA GLU A 80 -28.19 -5.70 12.84
C GLU A 80 -28.36 -4.69 13.98
#